data_AF-A0A8T4IPU0-F1
#
_entry.id   AF-A0A8T4IPU0-F1
#
_cell.length_a   1.000
_cell.length_b   1.000
_cell.length_c   1.000
_cell.angle_alpha   90.00
_cell.angle_beta   90.00
_cell.angle_gamma   90.00
#
_symmetry.space_group_name_H-M   'P 1'
#
loop_
_entity.id
_entity.type
_entity.pdbx_description
1 polymer ?
#
loop_
_entity_poly.entity_id
_entity_poly.type
_entity_poly.pdbx_seq_one_letter_code
_entity_poly.pdbx_strand_id
1 'polypeptide(L)'
;MDGDDRRRRFGGYLAGLRQGTGLSQRQLAARLCTVSGTHSVTRNEVSRWERGERVPESWLPFLARALGVGPADMEQAAAYARGDQRSRPSSTRRRPGGSPDYREPATGRAL
;
A
#
# COMPACT_ATOMS: atom_id res chain seq x y z
N MET A 1 13.91 -8.69 0.13
CA MET A 1 12.74 -8.39 -0.70
C MET A 1 12.43 -6.92 -0.57
N ASP A 2 12.87 -6.17 -1.57
CA ASP A 2 12.71 -4.74 -1.67
C ASP A 2 11.24 -4.36 -1.90
N GLY A 3 10.88 -3.11 -1.60
CA GLY A 3 9.50 -2.64 -1.77
C GLY A 3 9.00 -2.80 -3.22
N ASP A 4 9.90 -2.60 -4.18
CA ASP A 4 9.64 -2.80 -5.61
C ASP A 4 9.31 -4.25 -5.98
N ASP A 5 10.00 -5.23 -5.39
CA ASP A 5 9.71 -6.65 -5.65
C ASP A 5 8.32 -7.05 -5.16
N ARG A 6 7.89 -6.52 -4.00
CA ARG A 6 6.55 -6.81 -3.46
C ARG A 6 5.47 -6.22 -4.36
N ARG A 7 5.68 -4.99 -4.87
CA ARG A 7 4.75 -4.38 -5.83
C ARG A 7 4.69 -5.14 -7.14
N ARG A 8 5.82 -5.58 -7.69
CA ARG A 8 5.87 -6.42 -8.90
C ARG A 8 5.14 -7.75 -8.71
N ARG A 9 5.30 -8.39 -7.55
CA ARG A 9 4.59 -9.63 -7.23
C ARG A 9 3.08 -9.43 -7.17
N PHE A 10 2.61 -8.33 -6.58
CA PHE A 10 1.19 -7.97 -6.61
C PHE A 10 0.69 -7.72 -8.03
N GLY A 11 1.47 -7.00 -8.83
CA GLY A 11 1.14 -6.78 -10.24
C GLY A 11 1.03 -8.08 -11.04
N GLY A 12 1.96 -9.02 -10.84
CA GLY A 12 1.89 -10.35 -11.44
C GLY A 12 0.68 -11.16 -10.98
N TYR A 13 0.32 -11.08 -9.69
CA TYR A 13 -0.90 -11.69 -9.17
C TYR A 13 -2.16 -11.11 -9.84
N LEU A 14 -2.24 -9.79 -9.97
CA LEU A 14 -3.34 -9.11 -10.66
C LEU A 14 -3.45 -9.54 -12.12
N ALA A 15 -2.33 -9.60 -12.83
CA ALA A 15 -2.29 -10.07 -14.21
C ALA A 15 -2.76 -11.53 -14.33
N GLY A 16 -2.36 -12.39 -13.40
CA GLY A 16 -2.80 -13.78 -13.33
C GLY A 16 -4.31 -13.91 -13.15
N LEU A 17 -4.90 -13.17 -12.22
CA LEU A 17 -6.36 -13.12 -12.03
C LEU A 17 -7.07 -12.66 -13.31
N ARG A 18 -6.58 -11.58 -13.93
CA ARG A 18 -7.14 -11.07 -15.19
C ARG A 18 -7.10 -12.16 -16.28
N GLN A 19 -5.98 -12.84 -16.45
CA GLN A 19 -5.87 -13.95 -17.41
C GLN A 19 -6.82 -15.10 -17.10
N GLY A 20 -7.01 -15.45 -15.82
CA GLY A 20 -7.97 -16.48 -15.39
C GLY A 20 -9.43 -16.14 -15.74
N THR A 21 -9.77 -14.85 -15.81
CA THR A 21 -11.10 -14.38 -16.24
C THR A 21 -11.26 -14.25 -17.76
N GLY A 22 -10.19 -14.44 -18.55
CA GLY A 22 -10.20 -14.25 -20.00
C GLY A 22 -10.32 -12.79 -20.46
N LEU A 23 -10.18 -11.81 -19.55
CA LEU A 23 -10.32 -10.39 -19.89
C LEU A 23 -8.98 -9.81 -20.39
N SER A 24 -9.00 -8.99 -21.43
CA SER A 24 -7.88 -8.10 -21.78
C SER A 24 -7.78 -6.90 -20.83
N GLN A 25 -6.64 -6.21 -20.77
CA GLN A 25 -6.47 -4.99 -19.96
C GLN A 25 -7.53 -3.91 -20.30
N ARG A 26 -7.88 -3.76 -21.58
CA ARG A 26 -8.93 -2.82 -22.02
C ARG A 26 -10.32 -3.25 -21.54
N GLN A 27 -10.62 -4.54 -21.59
CA GLN A 27 -11.91 -5.07 -21.12
C GLN A 27 -12.02 -4.96 -19.59
N LEU A 28 -10.94 -5.23 -18.86
CA LEU A 28 -10.90 -5.01 -17.42
C LEU A 28 -11.14 -3.53 -17.09
N ALA A 29 -10.49 -2.60 -17.81
CA ALA A 29 -10.71 -1.17 -17.63
C ALA A 29 -12.18 -0.76 -17.90
N ALA A 30 -12.76 -1.22 -19.01
CA ALA A 30 -14.16 -0.95 -19.34
C ALA A 30 -15.12 -1.50 -18.26
N ARG A 31 -14.85 -2.70 -17.75
CA ARG A 31 -15.63 -3.33 -16.68
C ARG A 31 -15.51 -2.56 -15.37
N LEU A 32 -14.32 -2.08 -15.04
CA LEU A 32 -14.10 -1.22 -13.87
C LEU A 32 -14.89 0.09 -13.98
N CYS A 33 -14.86 0.77 -15.13
CA CYS A 33 -15.68 1.96 -15.36
C CYS A 33 -17.18 1.67 -15.20
N THR A 34 -17.63 0.51 -15.69
CA THR A 34 -19.03 0.09 -15.61
C THR A 34 -19.45 -0.17 -14.15
N VAL A 35 -18.61 -0.86 -13.38
CA VAL A 35 -18.92 -1.21 -11.97
C VAL A 35 -18.77 0.00 -11.05
N SER A 36 -17.85 0.93 -11.36
CA SER A 36 -17.62 2.11 -10.54
C SER A 36 -18.56 3.28 -10.87
N GLY A 37 -19.28 3.25 -12.01
CA GLY A 37 -20.25 4.26 -12.43
C GLY A 37 -19.67 5.62 -12.86
N THR A 38 -18.44 5.97 -12.46
CA THR A 38 -17.93 7.35 -12.61
C THR A 38 -16.43 7.47 -12.86
N HIS A 39 -15.64 6.42 -12.65
CA HIS A 39 -14.20 6.55 -12.57
C HIS A 39 -13.53 6.07 -13.87
N SER A 40 -12.83 6.99 -14.55
CA SER A 40 -12.22 6.83 -15.88
C SER A 40 -10.93 6.01 -15.86
N VAL A 41 -10.98 4.78 -15.37
CA VAL A 41 -9.80 3.91 -15.39
C VAL A 41 -9.40 3.61 -16.84
N THR A 42 -8.11 3.78 -17.12
CA THR A 42 -7.57 3.52 -18.45
C THR A 42 -6.83 2.18 -18.48
N ARG A 43 -6.66 1.63 -19.68
CA ARG A 43 -5.76 0.48 -19.90
C ARG A 43 -4.33 0.78 -19.40
N ASN A 44 -3.87 2.03 -19.50
CA ASN A 44 -2.55 2.42 -19.01
C ASN A 44 -2.46 2.33 -17.48
N GLU A 45 -3.50 2.74 -16.75
CA GLU A 45 -3.62 2.52 -15.30
C GLU A 45 -3.45 1.04 -14.96
N VAL A 46 -4.24 0.18 -15.63
CA VAL A 46 -4.20 -1.28 -15.43
C VAL A 46 -2.79 -1.82 -15.70
N SER A 47 -2.15 -1.39 -16.78
CA SER A 47 -0.77 -1.78 -17.11
C SER A 47 0.25 -1.34 -16.05
N ARG A 48 0.08 -0.16 -15.43
CA ARG A 48 0.95 0.27 -14.32
C ARG A 48 0.78 -0.62 -13.09
N TRP A 49 -0.45 -1.03 -12.78
CA TRP A 49 -0.73 -1.90 -11.65
C TRP A 49 -0.15 -3.29 -11.86
N GLU A 50 -0.35 -3.88 -13.03
CA GLU A 50 0.16 -5.21 -13.39
C GLU A 50 1.70 -5.27 -13.41
N ARG A 51 2.37 -4.16 -13.71
CA ARG A 51 3.84 -4.07 -13.68
C ARG A 51 4.40 -3.76 -12.29
N GLY A 52 3.53 -3.49 -11.31
CA GLY A 52 3.96 -3.09 -9.96
C GLY A 52 4.52 -1.68 -9.87
N GLU A 53 4.29 -0.82 -10.88
CA GLU A 53 4.68 0.60 -10.80
C GLU A 53 3.82 1.36 -9.78
N ARG A 54 2.57 0.93 -9.58
CA ARG A 54 1.63 1.55 -8.64
C ARG A 54 0.69 0.51 -8.04
N VAL A 55 0.39 0.63 -6.75
CA VAL A 55 -0.59 -0.24 -6.07
C VAL A 55 -1.93 0.49 -5.93
N PRO A 56 -3.00 0.04 -6.60
CA PRO A 56 -4.33 0.67 -6.51
C PRO A 56 -4.92 0.56 -5.10
N GLU A 57 -5.53 1.64 -4.58
CA GLU A 57 -6.19 1.66 -3.25
C GLU A 57 -7.70 1.72 -3.39
N SER A 58 -8.21 2.85 -3.90
CA SER A 58 -9.65 3.06 -4.13
C SER A 58 -10.24 2.08 -5.15
N TRP A 59 -9.41 1.42 -5.94
CA TRP A 59 -9.81 0.48 -6.98
C TRP A 59 -9.85 -0.98 -6.52
N LEU A 60 -9.34 -1.31 -5.33
CA LEU A 60 -9.31 -2.68 -4.81
C LEU A 60 -10.69 -3.35 -4.73
N PRO A 61 -11.73 -2.74 -4.14
CA PRO A 61 -13.04 -3.37 -4.07
C PRO A 61 -13.67 -3.58 -5.47
N PHE A 62 -13.43 -2.65 -6.40
CA PHE A 62 -13.91 -2.77 -7.77
C PHE A 62 -13.16 -3.84 -8.56
N LEU A 63 -11.85 -3.95 -8.37
CA LEU A 63 -11.01 -5.01 -8.94
C LEU A 63 -11.44 -6.37 -8.43
N ALA A 64 -11.66 -6.50 -7.13
CA ALA A 64 -12.13 -7.73 -6.52
C ALA A 64 -13.45 -8.20 -7.14
N ARG A 65 -14.43 -7.29 -7.24
CA ARG A 65 -15.73 -7.56 -7.87
C ARG A 65 -15.63 -7.84 -9.38
N ALA A 66 -14.75 -7.14 -10.11
CA ALA A 66 -14.56 -7.33 -11.53
C ALA A 66 -13.87 -8.67 -11.87
N LEU A 67 -12.97 -9.11 -10.99
CA LEU A 67 -12.19 -10.35 -11.13
C LEU A 67 -12.83 -11.55 -10.42
N GLY A 68 -13.89 -11.33 -9.63
CA GLY A 68 -14.60 -12.38 -8.90
C GLY A 68 -13.83 -12.93 -7.68
N VAL A 69 -12.93 -12.14 -7.10
CA VAL A 69 -12.19 -12.50 -5.88
C VAL A 69 -12.74 -11.78 -4.66
N GLY A 70 -12.43 -12.28 -3.47
CA GLY A 70 -12.80 -11.63 -2.22
C GLY A 70 -12.11 -10.27 -2.06
N PRO A 71 -12.83 -9.21 -1.63
CA PRO A 71 -12.22 -7.89 -1.42
C PRO A 71 -11.13 -7.91 -0.33
N ALA A 72 -11.31 -8.72 0.72
CA ALA A 72 -10.33 -8.87 1.79
C ALA A 72 -8.99 -9.43 1.29
N ASP A 73 -9.01 -10.46 0.43
CA ASP A 73 -7.78 -11.04 -0.16
C ASP A 73 -7.05 -10.02 -1.03
N MET A 74 -7.81 -9.26 -1.83
CA MET A 74 -7.29 -8.21 -2.70
C MET A 74 -6.63 -7.08 -1.88
N GLU A 75 -7.28 -6.64 -0.81
CA GLU A 75 -6.80 -5.62 0.10
C GLU A 75 -5.55 -6.06 0.87
N GLN A 76 -5.54 -7.29 1.37
CA GLN A 76 -4.39 -7.87 2.08
C GLN A 76 -3.17 -7.98 1.16
N ALA A 77 -3.37 -8.45 -0.08
CA ALA A 77 -2.30 -8.53 -1.07
C ALA A 77 -1.72 -7.14 -1.41
N ALA A 78 -2.59 -6.12 -1.52
CA ALA A 78 -2.18 -4.74 -1.78
C ALA A 78 -1.46 -4.10 -0.58
N ALA A 79 -1.93 -4.34 0.65
CA ALA A 79 -1.28 -3.88 1.88
C ALA A 79 0.13 -4.47 2.01
N TYR A 80 0.29 -5.76 1.73
CA TYR A 80 1.59 -6.43 1.69
C TYR A 80 2.52 -5.82 0.62
N ALA A 81 1.98 -5.52 -0.56
CA ALA A 81 2.72 -4.91 -1.67
C ALA A 81 3.25 -3.51 -1.36
N ARG A 82 2.48 -2.72 -0.60
CA ARG A 82 2.89 -1.39 -0.11
C ARG A 82 3.93 -1.46 1.00
N GLY A 83 4.05 -2.60 1.65
CA GLY A 83 4.83 -2.72 2.88
C GLY A 83 4.17 -1.96 4.03
N ASP A 84 2.85 -1.83 4.01
CA ASP A 84 2.11 -1.12 5.05
C ASP A 84 2.13 -1.97 6.33
N GLN A 85 3.19 -1.80 7.11
CA GLN A 85 3.30 -2.29 8.48
C GLN A 85 2.44 -1.44 9.44
N ARG A 86 1.33 -0.81 8.99
CA ARG A 86 0.43 -0.07 9.90
C ARG A 86 -0.30 -0.94 10.92
N SER A 87 -0.12 -2.26 10.85
CA SER A 87 -0.40 -3.16 11.97
C SER A 87 0.85 -3.58 12.73
N ARG A 88 1.79 -2.65 12.97
CA ARG A 88 2.39 -2.59 14.31
C ARG A 88 1.46 -1.67 15.09
N PRO A 89 0.75 -2.13 16.14
CA PRO A 89 0.13 -1.19 17.06
C PRO A 89 1.23 -0.22 17.44
N SER A 90 0.97 1.05 17.17
CA SER A 90 1.78 2.18 17.57
C SER A 90 2.26 1.93 19.00
N SER A 91 3.52 1.47 19.12
CA SER A 91 4.21 1.46 20.39
C SER A 91 4.45 2.92 20.71
N THR A 92 3.48 3.47 21.42
CA THR A 92 3.58 4.61 22.30
C THR A 92 5.04 4.88 22.67
N ARG A 93 5.53 6.03 22.19
CA ARG A 93 6.45 6.93 22.88
C ARG A 93 7.62 6.25 23.62
N ARG A 94 8.76 6.16 22.96
CA ARG A 94 10.05 6.33 23.64
C ARG A 94 10.94 7.19 22.77
N ARG A 95 11.09 8.46 23.16
CA ARG A 95 12.24 9.27 22.77
C ARG A 95 13.41 8.85 23.66
N PRO A 96 14.55 8.40 23.13
CA PRO A 96 15.80 8.40 23.86
C PRO A 96 16.72 9.50 23.31
N GLY A 97 17.24 10.35 24.20
CA GLY A 97 18.26 11.36 23.90
C GLY A 97 17.77 12.78 24.13
N GLY A 98 18.42 13.60 24.93
CA GLY A 98 19.68 13.48 25.66
C GLY A 98 19.81 14.73 26.52
N SER A 99 20.30 14.60 27.76
CA SER A 99 21.66 15.01 28.17
C SER A 99 21.62 16.36 28.90
N PRO A 100 22.71 16.79 29.54
CA PRO A 100 23.33 16.27 30.76
C PRO A 100 23.06 17.24 31.94
N ASP A 101 23.10 16.74 33.17
CA ASP A 101 23.05 17.59 34.37
C ASP A 101 24.37 18.37 34.47
N TYR A 102 24.32 19.65 34.07
CA TYR A 102 25.41 20.60 34.27
C TYR A 102 25.53 20.88 35.78
N ARG A 103 26.56 20.33 36.42
CA ARG A 103 27.02 20.74 37.74
C ARG A 103 27.75 22.08 37.61
N GLU A 104 27.04 23.20 37.84
CA GLU A 104 27.68 24.49 38.10
C GLU A 104 28.03 24.66 39.59
N PRO A 105 29.16 25.31 39.92
CA PRO A 105 29.62 25.53 41.29
C PRO A 105 29.03 26.82 41.89
N ALA A 106 28.48 26.73 43.10
CA ALA A 106 28.14 27.92 43.89
C ALA A 106 29.31 28.31 44.80
N THR A 107 30.07 29.30 44.33
CA THR A 107 30.89 30.20 45.15
C THR A 107 29.98 30.92 46.15
N GLY A 108 30.26 30.86 47.46
CA GLY A 108 29.47 31.60 48.46
C GLY A 108 29.90 31.37 49.91
N ARG A 109 30.80 32.22 50.39
CA ARG A 109 31.40 32.33 51.74
C ARG A 109 30.48 33.09 52.71
N ALA A 110 30.32 32.63 53.96
CA ALA A 110 30.10 33.48 55.14
C ALA A 110 30.15 32.67 56.45
N LEU A 111 31.19 32.88 57.27
CA LEU A 111 31.13 33.10 58.72
C LEU A 111 32.28 34.05 59.09
#